data_AF-A0ABD5XMT2-F1
#
_entry.id   AF-A0ABD5XMT2-F1
#
_cell.length_a   1.000
_cell.length_b   1.000
_cell.length_c   1.000
_cell.angle_alpha   90.00
_cell.angle_beta   90.00
_cell.angle_gamma   90.00
#
_symmetry.space_group_name_H-M   'P 1'
#
loop_
_entity.id
_entity.type
_entity.pdbx_description
1 polymer ?
#
loop_
_entity_poly.entity_id
_entity_poly.type
_entity_poly.pdbx_seq_one_letter_code
_entity_poly.pdbx_strand_id
1 'polypeptide(L)'
;MRDPEDADRAGLIGLSVDEAADAVAERADADRERARATLSTVAADGTVSEAGVQSALAHLAKVVSTPATRAEFAGLDVEDAREAAADAADLPVVAARLDDFDARLATVESAVEEPTRTCRRSWSARATRTGRPSPTTCSRSRARPTGSGAGRTSSRRPPTNSGWTPRSSSAGSPRRAPGTTSSTPTWRS
;
A
#
# COMPACT_ATOMS: atom_id res chain seq x y z
N MET A 1 24.04 -30.17 7.72
CA MET A 1 24.15 -28.93 8.52
C MET A 1 24.15 -27.79 7.50
N ARG A 2 23.08 -26.99 7.50
CA ARG A 2 22.81 -25.86 6.59
C ARG A 2 22.86 -24.62 7.48
N ASP A 3 23.74 -23.70 7.14
CA ASP A 3 24.17 -22.53 7.94
C ASP A 3 23.14 -21.38 7.94
N PRO A 4 23.24 -20.44 8.91
CA PRO A 4 22.11 -19.75 9.57
C PRO A 4 21.47 -18.59 8.81
N GLU A 5 21.88 -18.33 7.57
CA GLU A 5 21.28 -17.31 6.72
C GLU A 5 20.78 -17.97 5.44
N ASP A 6 19.46 -18.14 5.38
CA ASP A 6 18.75 -18.18 4.10
C ASP A 6 19.26 -17.03 3.23
N ALA A 7 20.06 -17.38 2.22
CA ALA A 7 20.31 -16.65 0.99
C ALA A 7 19.07 -15.83 0.59
N ASP A 8 19.17 -14.55 0.93
CA ASP A 8 18.46 -13.37 0.48
C ASP A 8 17.07 -13.58 -0.12
N ARG A 9 16.13 -12.85 0.45
CA ARG A 9 14.76 -12.59 0.03
C ARG A 9 14.61 -12.23 -1.47
N ALA A 10 14.91 -13.14 -2.38
CA ALA A 10 15.28 -12.99 -3.81
C ALA A 10 16.67 -12.43 -4.13
N GLY A 11 17.76 -12.85 -3.46
CA GLY A 11 19.12 -12.76 -4.01
C GLY A 11 19.68 -11.38 -4.38
N LEU A 12 18.98 -10.28 -4.06
CA LEU A 12 19.39 -8.93 -4.46
C LEU A 12 19.84 -8.10 -3.27
N ILE A 13 19.38 -8.42 -2.06
CA ILE A 13 19.79 -7.69 -0.85
C ILE A 13 21.27 -7.99 -0.61
N GLY A 14 22.06 -6.96 -0.26
CA GLY A 14 23.50 -7.11 -0.07
C GLY A 14 24.33 -7.09 -1.35
N LEU A 15 23.71 -7.21 -2.54
CA LEU A 15 24.41 -7.02 -3.81
C LEU A 15 24.64 -5.53 -4.11
N SER A 16 25.72 -5.24 -4.83
CA SER A 16 25.87 -3.92 -5.44
C SER A 16 24.73 -3.66 -6.44
N VAL A 17 24.41 -2.39 -6.67
CA VAL A 17 23.36 -2.01 -7.62
C VAL A 17 23.61 -2.58 -9.02
N ASP A 18 24.87 -2.66 -9.46
CA ASP A 18 25.24 -3.21 -10.77
C ASP A 18 24.99 -4.72 -10.86
N GLU A 19 25.46 -5.49 -9.87
CA GLU A 19 25.24 -6.94 -9.81
C GLU A 19 23.75 -7.29 -9.66
N ALA A 20 23.03 -6.50 -8.86
CA ALA A 20 21.60 -6.64 -8.70
C ALA A 20 20.85 -6.33 -10.00
N ALA A 21 21.29 -5.32 -10.76
CA ALA A 21 20.69 -4.98 -12.05
C ALA A 21 20.88 -6.09 -13.09
N ASP A 22 22.06 -6.71 -13.12
CA ASP A 22 22.35 -7.87 -13.96
C ASP A 22 21.45 -9.05 -13.61
N ALA A 23 21.35 -9.39 -12.31
CA ALA A 23 20.48 -10.46 -11.85
C ALA A 23 18.99 -10.23 -12.16
N VAL A 24 18.54 -8.96 -12.15
CA VAL A 24 17.17 -8.60 -12.55
C VAL A 24 16.97 -8.72 -14.05
N ALA A 25 17.91 -8.24 -14.86
CA ALA A 25 17.83 -8.31 -16.32
C ALA A 25 17.74 -9.76 -16.79
N GLU A 26 18.58 -10.66 -16.25
CA GLU A 26 18.57 -12.09 -16.58
C GLU A 26 17.28 -12.80 -16.17
N ARG A 27 16.72 -12.43 -15.01
CA ARG A 27 15.56 -13.14 -14.44
C ARG A 27 14.22 -12.69 -15.02
N ALA A 28 14.11 -11.39 -15.33
CA ALA A 28 12.85 -10.75 -15.67
C ALA A 28 12.80 -10.27 -17.12
N ASP A 29 13.82 -10.57 -17.93
CA ASP A 29 13.98 -10.03 -19.29
C ASP A 29 13.78 -8.51 -19.30
N ALA A 30 14.34 -7.87 -18.27
CA ALA A 30 14.15 -6.45 -18.00
C ALA A 30 15.34 -5.65 -18.53
N ASP A 31 15.07 -4.41 -18.96
CA ASP A 31 16.12 -3.48 -19.32
C ASP A 31 17.06 -3.22 -18.12
N ARG A 32 18.35 -3.55 -18.30
CA ARG A 32 19.37 -3.47 -17.23
C ARG A 32 19.50 -2.06 -16.68
N GLU A 33 19.53 -1.03 -17.53
CA GLU A 33 19.69 0.36 -17.10
C GLU A 33 18.47 0.82 -16.29
N ARG A 34 17.27 0.43 -16.71
CA ARG A 34 16.05 0.66 -15.93
C ARG A 34 16.08 -0.07 -14.59
N ALA A 35 16.56 -1.31 -14.54
CA ALA A 35 16.73 -2.05 -13.31
C ALA A 35 17.72 -1.35 -12.37
N ARG A 36 18.88 -0.92 -12.89
CA ARG A 36 19.89 -0.15 -12.15
C ARG A 36 19.31 1.14 -11.57
N ALA A 37 18.63 1.93 -12.40
CA ALA A 37 18.01 3.19 -11.98
C ALA A 37 16.99 2.97 -10.87
N THR A 38 16.19 1.90 -10.98
CA THR A 38 15.19 1.54 -9.95
C THR A 38 15.87 1.07 -8.66
N LEU A 39 16.85 0.18 -8.76
CA LEU A 39 17.56 -0.39 -7.61
C LEU A 39 18.37 0.66 -6.85
N SER A 40 18.88 1.68 -7.54
CA SER A 40 19.55 2.83 -6.93
C SER A 40 18.64 3.56 -5.92
N THR A 41 17.32 3.54 -6.11
CA THR A 41 16.37 4.20 -5.18
C THR A 41 16.24 3.49 -3.84
N VAL A 42 16.57 2.20 -3.78
CA VAL A 42 16.47 1.35 -2.58
C VAL A 42 17.85 0.93 -2.04
N ALA A 43 18.92 1.41 -2.67
CA ALA A 43 20.28 1.15 -2.25
C ALA A 43 20.73 2.10 -1.14
N ALA A 44 21.55 1.60 -0.23
CA ALA A 44 22.33 2.36 0.71
C ALA A 44 23.81 2.13 0.37
N ASP A 45 24.56 3.21 0.17
CA ASP A 45 25.99 3.16 -0.16
C ASP A 45 26.33 2.28 -1.38
N GLY A 46 25.47 2.29 -2.40
CA GLY A 46 25.65 1.51 -3.63
C GLY A 46 25.28 0.03 -3.50
N THR A 47 24.75 -0.40 -2.35
CA THR A 47 24.30 -1.76 -2.09
C THR A 47 22.80 -1.80 -1.83
N VAL A 48 22.09 -2.72 -2.47
CA VAL A 48 20.63 -2.86 -2.29
C VAL A 48 20.34 -3.32 -0.85
N SER A 49 19.49 -2.57 -0.14
CA SER A 49 19.22 -2.81 1.28
C SER A 49 17.77 -3.20 1.54
N GLU A 50 17.53 -4.08 2.52
CA GLU A 50 16.16 -4.40 2.95
C GLU A 50 15.45 -3.14 3.48
N ALA A 51 16.16 -2.30 4.24
CA ALA A 51 15.64 -1.05 4.77
C ALA A 51 15.19 -0.09 3.66
N GLY A 52 15.96 0.03 2.57
CA GLY A 52 15.60 0.85 1.42
C GLY A 52 14.35 0.34 0.71
N VAL A 53 14.21 -0.98 0.55
CA VAL A 53 12.99 -1.59 -0.01
C VAL A 53 11.77 -1.32 0.88
N GLN A 54 11.90 -1.49 2.20
CA GLN A 54 10.81 -1.20 3.15
C GLN A 54 10.44 0.29 3.14
N SER A 55 11.43 1.18 3.04
CA SER A 55 11.21 2.62 2.93
C SER A 55 10.46 3.00 1.66
N ALA A 56 10.86 2.46 0.51
CA ALA A 56 10.17 2.68 -0.76
C ALA A 56 8.72 2.16 -0.72
N LEU A 57 8.50 1.00 -0.10
CA LEU A 57 7.15 0.46 0.09
C LEU A 57 6.31 1.34 1.02
N ALA A 58 6.86 1.79 2.15
CA ALA A 58 6.18 2.70 3.07
C ALA A 58 5.86 4.03 2.38
N HIS A 59 6.76 4.52 1.53
CA HIS A 59 6.52 5.72 0.73
C HIS A 59 5.37 5.50 -0.27
N LEU A 60 5.36 4.39 -1.01
CA LEU A 60 4.26 4.04 -1.91
C LEU A 60 2.93 3.98 -1.15
N ALA A 61 2.89 3.26 -0.03
CA ALA A 61 1.70 3.15 0.82
C ALA A 61 1.19 4.52 1.28
N LYS A 62 2.11 5.42 1.64
CA LYS A 62 1.77 6.80 1.99
C LYS A 62 1.17 7.56 0.80
N VAL A 63 1.80 7.49 -0.38
CA VAL A 63 1.36 8.22 -1.58
C VAL A 63 -0.02 7.76 -2.04
N VAL A 64 -0.31 6.46 -1.99
CA VAL A 64 -1.61 5.92 -2.44
C VAL A 64 -2.73 6.07 -1.41
N SER A 65 -2.40 6.32 -0.13
CA SER A 65 -3.42 6.44 0.93
C SER A 65 -4.44 7.55 0.69
N THR A 66 -3.99 8.74 0.26
CA THR A 66 -4.88 9.88 0.04
C THR A 66 -5.76 9.70 -1.21
N PRO A 67 -5.21 9.29 -2.37
CA PRO A 67 -6.02 8.90 -3.52
C PRO A 67 -7.04 7.80 -3.20
N ALA A 68 -6.65 6.78 -2.43
CA ALA A 68 -7.56 5.71 -2.03
C ALA A 68 -8.76 6.24 -1.23
N THR A 69 -8.52 7.03 -0.18
CA THR A 69 -9.61 7.63 0.59
C THR A 69 -10.48 8.58 -0.25
N ARG A 70 -9.90 9.29 -1.23
CA ARG A 70 -10.69 10.12 -2.16
C ARG A 70 -11.55 9.28 -3.10
N ALA A 71 -11.05 8.14 -3.58
CA ALA A 71 -11.82 7.21 -4.39
C ALA A 71 -12.99 6.62 -3.56
N GLU A 72 -12.73 6.24 -2.30
CA GLU A 72 -13.77 5.78 -1.37
C GLU A 72 -14.89 6.82 -1.18
N PHE A 73 -14.53 8.10 -0.94
CA PHE A 73 -15.55 9.16 -0.81
C PHE A 73 -16.30 9.43 -2.12
N ALA A 74 -15.62 9.38 -3.27
CA ALA A 74 -16.29 9.51 -4.56
C ALA A 74 -17.27 8.35 -4.81
N GLY A 75 -16.96 7.15 -4.32
CA GLY A 75 -17.89 6.02 -4.31
C GLY A 75 -19.17 6.32 -3.54
N LEU A 76 -19.03 6.83 -2.32
CA LEU A 76 -20.19 7.26 -1.51
C LEU A 76 -21.01 8.34 -2.21
N ASP A 77 -20.36 9.35 -2.81
CA ASP A 77 -21.06 10.42 -3.53
C ASP A 77 -21.86 9.87 -4.75
N VAL A 78 -21.35 8.84 -5.44
CA VAL A 78 -22.05 8.18 -6.56
C VAL A 78 -23.23 7.33 -6.07
N GLU A 79 -23.07 6.63 -4.95
CA GLU A 79 -24.16 5.90 -4.30
C GLU A 79 -25.28 6.86 -3.85
N ASP A 80 -24.93 7.97 -3.20
CA ASP A 80 -25.87 9.02 -2.81
C ASP A 80 -26.58 9.62 -4.04
N ALA A 81 -25.84 9.87 -5.13
CA ALA A 81 -26.43 10.36 -6.38
C ALA A 81 -27.42 9.37 -6.99
N ARG A 82 -27.13 8.06 -6.94
CA ARG A 82 -28.05 7.00 -7.40
C ARG A 82 -29.30 6.94 -6.53
N GLU A 83 -29.15 7.03 -5.21
CA GLU A 83 -30.29 7.04 -4.29
C GLU A 83 -31.17 8.26 -4.54
N ALA A 84 -30.58 9.45 -4.65
CA ALA A 84 -31.32 10.69 -4.93
C ALA A 84 -32.00 10.69 -6.31
N ALA A 85 -31.43 9.97 -7.28
CA ALA A 85 -31.96 9.86 -8.63
C ALA A 85 -32.95 8.69 -8.81
N ALA A 86 -33.25 7.90 -7.77
CA ALA A 86 -34.01 6.66 -7.90
C ALA A 86 -35.36 6.83 -8.61
N ASP A 87 -36.09 7.90 -8.31
CA ASP A 87 -37.41 8.20 -8.90
C ASP A 87 -37.34 8.71 -10.35
N ALA A 88 -36.14 8.97 -10.87
CA ALA A 88 -35.89 9.53 -12.20
C ALA A 88 -34.80 8.77 -12.97
N ALA A 89 -34.39 7.60 -12.49
CA ALA A 89 -33.28 6.83 -13.04
C ALA A 89 -33.56 6.30 -14.46
N ASP A 90 -34.83 6.19 -14.83
CA ASP A 90 -35.31 5.80 -16.15
C ASP A 90 -35.22 6.94 -17.19
N LEU A 91 -35.03 8.19 -16.74
CA LEU A 91 -34.79 9.30 -17.65
C LEU A 91 -33.42 9.12 -18.32
N PRO A 92 -33.34 9.08 -19.68
CA PRO A 92 -32.08 8.77 -20.38
C PRO A 92 -30.93 9.70 -20.03
N VAL A 93 -31.22 10.97 -19.73
CA VAL A 93 -30.22 11.97 -19.31
C VAL A 93 -29.66 11.69 -17.91
N VAL A 94 -30.48 11.18 -16.99
CA VAL A 94 -30.08 10.83 -15.63
C VAL A 94 -29.25 9.55 -15.67
N ALA A 95 -29.74 8.52 -16.34
CA ALA A 95 -29.01 7.26 -16.56
C ALA A 95 -27.62 7.50 -17.15
N ALA A 96 -27.53 8.28 -18.24
CA ALA A 96 -26.25 8.59 -18.88
C ALA A 96 -25.27 9.34 -17.97
N ARG A 97 -25.76 10.12 -17.00
CA ARG A 97 -24.90 10.83 -16.03
C ARG A 97 -24.40 9.92 -14.93
N LEU A 98 -25.25 9.02 -14.42
CA LEU A 98 -24.85 8.01 -13.45
C LEU A 98 -23.79 7.08 -14.06
N ASP A 99 -24.00 6.62 -15.30
CA ASP A 99 -23.03 5.80 -16.02
C ASP A 99 -21.67 6.50 -16.22
N ASP A 100 -21.66 7.80 -16.54
CA ASP A 100 -20.43 8.58 -16.67
C ASP A 100 -19.71 8.75 -15.31
N PHE A 101 -20.46 8.93 -14.22
CA PHE A 101 -19.85 8.96 -12.88
C PHE A 101 -19.25 7.60 -12.50
N ASP A 102 -19.95 6.51 -12.75
CA ASP A 102 -19.46 5.15 -12.53
C ASP A 102 -18.18 4.86 -13.34
N ALA A 103 -18.17 5.23 -14.62
CA ALA A 103 -17.00 5.04 -15.48
C ALA A 103 -15.78 5.82 -14.98
N ARG A 104 -15.99 7.05 -14.50
CA ARG A 104 -14.92 7.89 -13.92
C ARG A 104 -14.42 7.33 -12.59
N LEU A 105 -15.33 6.91 -11.72
CA LEU A 105 -14.99 6.28 -10.45
C LEU A 105 -14.17 5.00 -10.69
N ALA A 106 -14.62 4.11 -11.56
CA ALA A 106 -13.90 2.89 -11.91
C ALA A 106 -12.50 3.16 -12.46
N THR A 107 -12.32 4.24 -13.22
CA THR A 107 -11.00 4.68 -13.71
C THR A 107 -10.09 5.08 -12.56
N VAL A 108 -10.59 5.86 -11.60
CA VAL A 108 -9.83 6.31 -10.43
C VAL A 108 -9.49 5.14 -9.50
N GLU A 109 -10.46 4.27 -9.21
CA GLU A 109 -10.26 3.07 -8.39
C GLU A 109 -9.22 2.15 -9.02
N SER A 110 -9.27 1.93 -10.33
CA SER A 110 -8.27 1.13 -11.05
C SER A 110 -6.87 1.75 -10.94
N ALA A 111 -6.76 3.07 -11.04
CA ALA A 111 -5.48 3.77 -10.91
C ALA A 111 -4.87 3.64 -9.50
N VAL A 112 -5.71 3.55 -8.46
CA VAL A 112 -5.28 3.34 -7.08
C VAL A 112 -4.96 1.86 -6.80
N GLU A 113 -5.79 0.94 -7.31
CA GLU A 113 -5.68 -0.49 -7.02
C GLU A 113 -4.59 -1.17 -7.85
N GLU A 114 -4.29 -0.74 -9.08
CA GLU A 114 -3.26 -1.43 -9.88
C GLU A 114 -1.87 -1.43 -9.22
N PRO A 115 -1.36 -0.32 -8.64
CA PRO A 115 -0.11 -0.33 -7.89
C PRO A 115 -0.13 -1.24 -6.65
N THR A 116 -1.20 -1.19 -5.85
CA THR A 116 -1.34 -2.01 -4.63
C THR A 116 -1.49 -3.49 -4.99
N ARG A 117 -2.27 -3.81 -6.03
CA ARG A 117 -2.49 -5.14 -6.58
C ARG A 117 -1.22 -5.73 -7.17
N THR A 118 -0.44 -4.95 -7.91
CA THR A 118 0.86 -5.38 -8.45
C THR A 118 1.83 -5.72 -7.32
N CYS A 119 1.91 -4.87 -6.30
CA CYS A 119 2.72 -5.12 -5.11
C CYS A 119 2.27 -6.41 -4.40
N ARG A 120 0.95 -6.57 -4.16
CA ARG A 120 0.37 -7.76 -3.53
C ARG A 120 0.64 -9.04 -4.34
N ARG A 121 0.46 -9.01 -5.67
CA ARG A 121 0.70 -10.16 -6.56
C ARG A 121 2.16 -10.58 -6.57
N SER A 122 3.08 -9.62 -6.70
CA SER A 122 4.51 -9.91 -6.69
C SER A 122 4.98 -10.47 -5.35
N TRP A 123 4.36 -10.05 -4.24
CA TRP A 123 4.60 -10.61 -2.92
C TRP A 123 4.01 -12.02 -2.75
N SER A 124 2.77 -12.25 -3.17
CA SER A 124 2.12 -13.58 -3.11
C SER A 124 2.81 -14.62 -3.98
N ALA A 125 3.21 -14.28 -5.21
CA ALA A 125 3.97 -15.17 -6.09
C ALA A 125 5.34 -15.57 -5.51
N ARG A 126 5.90 -14.72 -4.66
CA ARG A 126 7.14 -15.00 -3.95
C ARG A 126 6.89 -15.90 -2.74
N ALA A 127 5.84 -15.66 -1.97
CA ALA A 127 5.49 -16.46 -0.80
C ALA A 127 5.21 -17.93 -1.15
N THR A 128 4.54 -18.18 -2.28
CA THR A 128 4.28 -19.55 -2.78
C THR A 128 5.57 -20.25 -3.24
N ARG A 129 6.50 -19.51 -3.85
CA ARG A 129 7.80 -20.04 -4.31
C ARG A 129 8.77 -20.35 -3.17
N THR A 130 8.66 -19.66 -2.03
CA THR A 130 9.52 -19.92 -0.86
C THR A 130 8.96 -20.96 0.10
N GLY A 131 7.78 -21.55 -0.20
CA GLY A 131 7.19 -22.62 0.61
C GLY A 131 6.87 -22.22 2.06
N ARG A 132 6.69 -20.93 2.34
CA ARG A 132 6.46 -20.44 3.70
C ARG A 132 4.96 -20.46 4.02
N PRO A 133 4.50 -21.19 5.05
CA PRO A 133 3.09 -21.18 5.44
C PRO A 133 2.70 -19.80 6.01
N SER A 134 1.48 -19.37 5.70
CA SER A 134 0.86 -18.17 6.28
C SER A 134 0.89 -18.24 7.81
N PRO A 135 1.11 -17.13 8.54
CA PRO A 135 1.15 -17.13 10.01
C PRO A 135 -0.20 -17.38 10.70
N THR A 136 -1.22 -17.88 9.99
CA THR A 136 -2.60 -17.93 10.50
C THR A 136 -2.99 -19.17 11.29
N THR A 137 -2.06 -20.05 11.68
CA THR A 137 -2.38 -21.10 12.67
C THR A 137 -1.31 -21.20 13.73
N CYS A 138 -1.34 -20.24 14.65
CA CYS A 138 -0.84 -20.44 16.01
C CYS A 138 -1.86 -21.32 16.76
N SER A 139 -1.97 -22.61 16.39
CA SER A 139 -2.68 -23.59 17.18
C SER A 139 -1.86 -23.87 18.43
N ARG A 140 -2.29 -23.23 19.52
CA ARG A 140 -1.71 -23.33 20.86
C ARG A 140 -1.98 -24.72 21.45
N SER A 141 -1.26 -25.74 20.98
CA SER A 141 -1.19 -27.03 21.66
C SER A 141 -0.11 -26.97 22.73
N ARG A 142 -0.47 -26.48 23.93
CA ARG A 142 0.36 -26.65 25.13
C ARG A 142 0.24 -28.11 25.57
N ALA A 143 1.27 -28.92 25.28
CA ALA A 143 1.53 -30.11 26.07
C ALA A 143 1.79 -29.68 27.53
N ARG A 144 1.09 -30.31 28.47
CA ARG A 144 1.33 -30.20 29.92
C ARG A 144 2.63 -30.94 30.27
N PRO A 145 3.65 -30.29 30.86
CA PRO A 145 4.57 -30.99 31.74
C PRO A 145 4.01 -30.95 33.17
N THR A 146 3.61 -32.10 33.70
CA THR A 146 3.41 -32.28 35.14
C THR A 146 4.78 -32.36 35.80
N GLY A 147 5.29 -31.20 36.22
CA GLY A 147 6.53 -31.08 36.98
C GLY A 147 6.27 -30.21 38.21
N SER A 148 6.12 -30.88 39.35
CA SER A 148 5.98 -30.30 40.69
C SER A 148 7.19 -29.40 41.03
N GLY A 149 6.94 -28.19 41.53
CA GLY A 149 7.99 -27.26 41.90
C GLY A 149 7.41 -26.03 42.59
N ALA A 150 7.25 -26.14 43.90
CA ALA A 150 6.76 -25.09 44.79
C ALA A 150 7.72 -23.89 44.84
N GLY A 151 7.15 -22.68 44.94
CA GLY A 151 7.78 -21.61 45.71
C GLY A 151 7.77 -20.21 45.09
N ARG A 152 7.14 -19.30 45.85
CA ARG A 152 7.51 -17.88 46.05
C ARG A 152 6.88 -16.84 45.09
N THR A 153 5.75 -16.35 45.58
CA THR A 153 5.32 -14.94 45.68
C THR A 153 6.29 -13.86 45.19
N SER A 154 5.81 -12.97 44.33
CA SER A 154 6.07 -11.52 44.41
C SER A 154 5.07 -10.74 43.56
N SER A 155 4.29 -9.93 44.26
CA SER A 155 3.28 -9.00 43.77
C SER A 155 3.94 -7.82 43.03
N ARG A 156 3.41 -7.41 41.89
CA ARG A 156 3.55 -6.02 41.39
C ARG A 156 2.35 -5.66 40.51
N ARG A 157 1.58 -4.69 41.01
CA ARG A 157 0.45 -4.01 40.35
C ARG A 157 0.93 -3.28 39.08
N PRO A 158 0.12 -3.23 38.02
CA PRO A 158 0.34 -2.31 36.90
C PRO A 158 -0.14 -0.89 37.25
N PRO A 159 0.54 0.17 36.77
CA PRO A 159 0.01 1.53 36.83
C PRO A 159 -1.09 1.75 35.78
N THR A 160 -2.14 2.45 36.20
CA THR A 160 -3.24 2.95 35.38
C THR A 160 -2.76 4.13 34.53
N ASN A 161 -2.84 4.03 33.20
CA ASN A 161 -2.67 5.17 32.32
C ASN A 161 -4.04 5.78 32.02
N SER A 162 -4.33 6.90 32.68
CA SER A 162 -5.47 7.78 32.47
C SER A 162 -4.97 9.02 31.75
N GLY A 163 -5.62 9.43 30.66
CA GLY A 163 -5.43 10.79 30.12
C GLY A 163 -5.33 10.87 28.60
N TRP A 164 -6.38 10.44 27.90
CA TRP A 164 -6.65 10.87 26.53
C TRP A 164 -7.41 12.20 26.61
N THR A 165 -6.87 13.28 26.04
CA THR A 165 -7.62 14.51 25.76
C THR A 165 -7.36 14.93 24.32
N PRO A 166 -8.38 14.95 23.44
CA PRO A 166 -8.26 15.55 22.12
C PRO A 166 -8.38 17.08 22.22
N ARG A 167 -7.44 17.80 21.62
CA ARG A 167 -7.53 19.26 21.45
C ARG A 167 -8.16 19.55 20.10
N SER A 168 -9.38 20.08 20.15
CA SER A 168 -10.19 20.51 19.02
C SER A 168 -9.61 21.73 18.32
N SER A 169 -9.65 21.67 16.98
CA SER A 169 -10.02 22.69 15.99
C SER A 169 -9.70 24.17 16.24
N SER A 170 -9.00 24.77 15.29
CA SER A 170 -9.39 26.08 14.77
C SER A 170 -8.99 26.23 13.31
N ALA A 171 -10.01 26.44 12.48
CA ALA A 171 -9.96 26.67 11.04
C ALA A 171 -9.22 27.97 10.70
N GLY A 172 -8.41 27.92 9.64
CA GLY A 172 -7.87 29.10 8.96
C GLY A 172 -8.21 29.00 7.47
N SER A 173 -9.18 29.79 7.03
CA SER A 173 -9.60 29.91 5.64
C SER A 173 -8.48 30.42 4.73
N PRO A 174 -8.26 29.86 3.53
CA PRO A 174 -7.28 30.39 2.58
C PRO A 174 -7.80 31.62 1.83
N ARG A 175 -6.96 32.64 1.72
CA ARG A 175 -7.17 33.82 0.89
C ARG A 175 -7.09 33.47 -0.60
N ARG A 176 -8.09 33.95 -1.34
CA ARG A 176 -8.29 33.88 -2.79
C ARG A 176 -7.20 34.67 -3.54
N ALA A 177 -6.57 34.05 -4.54
CA ALA A 177 -5.78 34.75 -5.57
C ALA A 177 -6.67 35.04 -6.79
N PRO A 178 -6.52 36.21 -7.47
CA PRO A 178 -7.25 36.48 -8.71
C PRO A 178 -6.45 36.12 -9.97
N GLY A 179 -7.15 35.46 -10.92
CA GLY A 179 -7.03 35.73 -12.35
C GLY A 179 -6.02 34.92 -13.16
N THR A 180 -6.45 33.77 -13.71
CA THR A 180 -5.89 33.22 -14.94
C THR A 180 -6.98 33.18 -16.00
N THR A 181 -6.78 33.95 -17.07
CA THR A 181 -7.63 33.97 -18.27
C THR A 181 -7.54 32.65 -19.01
N SER A 182 -8.71 32.09 -19.35
CA SER A 182 -8.88 30.89 -20.17
C SER A 182 -8.31 31.08 -21.57
N SER A 183 -7.46 30.16 -22.01
CA SER A 183 -7.20 29.90 -23.43
C SER A 183 -7.77 28.53 -23.78
N THR A 184 -8.81 28.53 -24.60
CA THR A 184 -9.41 27.35 -25.23
C THR A 184 -8.53 26.88 -26.38
N PRO A 185 -8.17 25.57 -26.49
CA PRO A 185 -7.65 25.03 -27.73
C PRO A 185 -8.76 24.38 -28.54
N THR A 186 -9.03 24.93 -29.72
CA THR A 186 -9.83 24.30 -30.79
C THR A 186 -9.04 23.16 -31.42
N TRP A 187 -9.54 21.92 -31.33
CA TRP A 187 -9.06 20.81 -32.15
C TRP A 187 -9.97 20.67 -33.37
N ARG A 188 -9.43 20.91 -34.56
CA ARG A 188 -10.06 20.59 -35.84
C ARG A 188 -9.83 19.12 -36.17
N SER A 189 -10.89 18.48 -36.67
CA SER A 189 -10.94 17.14 -37.24
C SER A 189 -10.09 16.98 -38.50
#